data_AF-A0A948V9R9-F1
#
_entry.id   AF-A0A948V9R9-F1
#
_cell.length_a   1.000
_cell.length_b   1.000
_cell.length_c   1.000
_cell.angle_alpha   90.00
_cell.angle_beta   90.00
_cell.angle_gamma   90.00
#
_symmetry.space_group_name_H-M   'P 1'
#
loop_
_entity.id
_entity.type
_entity.pdbx_description
1 polymer ?
#
loop_
_entity_poly.entity_id
_entity_poly.type
_entity_poly.pdbx_seq_one_letter_code
_entity_poly.pdbx_strand_id
1 'polypeptide(L)'
;ADLMSMYRGVMGHKGKVHIALGKRLQAEYRTEMEVAKEIDRVIHRMYKLWPSNYIAYDELKGSREYSSNYSSDQRKAFLNRFAEEPQEISIRALAMYAQPLINQRALVTDGG
;
A
#
# COMPACT_ATOMS: atom_id res chain seq x y z
N ALA A 1 21.87 -9.49 -14.84
CA ALA A 1 22.34 -9.48 -13.44
C ALA A 1 21.21 -9.12 -12.48
N ASP A 2 20.39 -8.11 -12.76
CA ASP A 2 19.36 -7.61 -11.83
C ASP A 2 18.11 -8.52 -11.70
N LEU A 3 17.62 -9.06 -12.82
CA LEU A 3 16.43 -9.94 -12.84
C LEU A 3 16.63 -11.22 -12.00
N MET A 4 17.84 -11.77 -12.00
CA MET A 4 18.18 -12.99 -11.24
C MET A 4 18.27 -12.71 -9.73
N SER A 5 18.67 -11.50 -9.35
CA SER A 5 18.65 -11.05 -7.95
C SER A 5 17.22 -10.86 -7.45
N MET A 6 16.35 -10.23 -8.26
CA MET A 6 14.91 -10.16 -7.98
C MET A 6 14.28 -11.55 -7.87
N TYR A 7 14.58 -12.44 -8.82
CA TYR A 7 14.07 -13.81 -8.86
C TYR A 7 14.41 -14.57 -7.58
N ARG A 8 15.69 -14.59 -7.17
CA ARG A 8 16.12 -15.22 -5.91
C ARG A 8 15.46 -14.59 -4.68
N GLY A 9 15.25 -13.28 -4.70
CA GLY A 9 14.55 -12.56 -3.64
C GLY A 9 13.06 -12.90 -3.52
N VAL A 10 12.40 -13.34 -4.59
CA VAL A 10 10.97 -13.71 -4.60
C VAL A 10 10.74 -15.18 -4.22
N MET A 11 11.72 -16.07 -4.43
CA MET A 11 11.58 -17.52 -4.25
C MET A 11 11.51 -18.03 -2.79
N GLY A 12 11.63 -17.15 -1.80
CA GLY A 12 11.42 -17.51 -0.39
C GLY A 12 9.95 -17.51 0.03
N HIS A 13 9.60 -18.16 1.15
CA HIS A 13 8.26 -18.08 1.74
C HIS A 13 7.97 -16.66 2.29
N LYS A 14 7.48 -15.76 1.44
CA LYS A 14 7.22 -14.34 1.76
C LYS A 14 5.73 -14.01 2.02
N GLY A 15 4.90 -15.02 2.25
CA GLY A 15 3.46 -14.84 2.40
C GLY A 15 2.80 -14.53 1.07
N LYS A 16 1.90 -13.52 1.02
CA LYS A 16 1.20 -13.13 -0.21
C LYS A 16 2.02 -12.09 -1.00
N VAL A 17 2.63 -12.52 -2.09
CA VAL A 17 3.36 -11.63 -3.01
C VAL A 17 2.45 -11.23 -4.17
N HIS A 18 2.42 -9.93 -4.50
CA HIS A 18 1.76 -9.41 -5.68
C HIS A 18 2.76 -8.67 -6.56
N ILE A 19 2.88 -9.10 -7.82
CA ILE A 19 3.70 -8.44 -8.84
C ILE A 19 2.74 -7.93 -9.91
N ALA A 20 2.88 -6.65 -10.26
CA ALA A 20 2.07 -6.01 -11.28
C ALA A 20 2.97 -5.26 -12.26
N LEU A 21 2.72 -5.44 -13.56
CA LEU A 21 3.47 -4.78 -14.63
C LEU A 21 2.60 -3.70 -15.29
N GLY A 22 3.04 -2.45 -15.18
CA GLY A 22 2.37 -1.30 -15.77
C GLY A 22 2.49 -1.28 -17.30
N LYS A 23 1.63 -0.47 -17.93
CA LYS A 23 1.77 -0.16 -19.35
C LYS A 23 2.96 0.77 -19.56
N ARG A 24 3.61 0.68 -20.72
CA ARG A 24 4.61 1.66 -21.14
C ARG A 24 3.99 3.06 -21.12
N LEU A 25 4.74 4.03 -20.59
CA LEU A 25 4.37 5.44 -20.64
C LEU A 25 4.41 5.91 -22.11
N GLN A 26 3.28 6.39 -22.63
CA GLN A 26 3.14 6.78 -24.05
C GLN A 26 2.92 8.28 -24.25
N ALA A 27 2.66 9.06 -23.20
CA ALA A 27 2.50 10.50 -23.32
C ALA A 27 3.85 11.20 -23.55
N GLU A 28 3.81 12.38 -24.16
CA GLU A 28 4.95 13.30 -24.20
C GLU A 28 5.05 14.04 -22.86
N TYR A 29 6.17 13.85 -22.17
CA TYR A 29 6.48 14.56 -20.94
C TYR A 29 7.53 15.62 -21.23
N ARG A 30 7.29 16.85 -20.77
CA ARG A 30 8.17 18.01 -21.00
C ARG A 30 9.25 18.12 -19.94
N THR A 31 9.05 17.50 -18.77
CA THR A 31 9.98 17.56 -17.63
C THR A 31 10.08 16.21 -16.94
N GLU A 32 11.22 15.96 -16.28
CA GLU A 32 11.44 14.82 -15.40
C GLU A 32 10.39 14.72 -14.28
N MET A 33 9.88 15.86 -13.81
CA MET A 33 8.86 15.90 -12.77
C MET A 33 7.50 15.42 -13.26
N GLU A 34 7.16 15.66 -14.53
CA GLU A 34 5.94 15.09 -15.15
C GLU A 34 6.04 13.57 -15.30
N VAL A 35 7.22 13.06 -15.69
CA VAL A 35 7.47 11.61 -15.77
C VAL A 35 7.35 10.98 -14.39
N ALA A 36 7.97 11.57 -13.36
CA ALA A 36 7.93 11.06 -11.98
C ALA A 36 6.49 11.01 -11.44
N LYS A 37 5.70 12.07 -11.66
CA LYS A 37 4.28 12.11 -11.28
C LYS A 37 3.46 11.00 -11.95
N GLU A 38 3.71 10.71 -13.22
CA GLU A 38 3.01 9.63 -13.91
C GLU A 38 3.42 8.25 -13.38
N ILE A 39 4.70 8.07 -13.06
CA ILE A 39 5.18 6.84 -12.41
C ILE A 39 4.48 6.65 -11.06
N ASP A 40 4.44 7.69 -10.23
CA ASP A 40 3.74 7.65 -8.93
C ASP A 40 2.26 7.32 -9.09
N ARG A 41 1.58 7.94 -10.07
CA ARG A 41 0.18 7.65 -10.40
C ARG A 41 -0.02 6.18 -10.75
N VAL A 42 0.85 5.62 -11.60
CA VAL A 42 0.78 4.21 -11.99
C VAL A 42 1.04 3.30 -10.80
N ILE A 43 2.05 3.59 -9.97
CA ILE A 43 2.37 2.81 -8.76
C ILE A 43 1.19 2.79 -7.79
N HIS A 44 0.65 3.96 -7.44
CA HIS A 44 -0.48 4.08 -6.51
C HIS A 44 -1.72 3.36 -7.04
N ARG A 45 -2.02 3.48 -8.34
CA ARG A 45 -3.16 2.78 -8.96
C ARG A 45 -3.02 1.27 -8.91
N MET A 46 -1.81 0.76 -9.15
CA MET A 46 -1.53 -0.66 -9.26
C MET A 46 -1.24 -1.33 -7.93
N TYR A 47 -1.09 -0.57 -6.85
CA TYR A 47 -0.83 -1.12 -5.53
C TYR A 47 -1.98 -2.03 -5.08
N LYS A 48 -1.67 -3.27 -4.73
CA LYS A 48 -2.64 -4.21 -4.19
C LYS A 48 -2.87 -3.95 -2.71
N LEU A 49 -4.05 -3.44 -2.37
CA LEU A 49 -4.48 -3.32 -0.99
C LEU A 49 -4.84 -4.68 -0.38
N TRP A 50 -4.37 -4.88 0.84
CA TRP A 50 -4.65 -6.03 1.69
C TRP A 50 -5.46 -5.59 2.92
N PRO A 51 -6.09 -6.53 3.64
CA PRO A 51 -6.82 -6.23 4.88
C PRO A 51 -6.05 -5.32 5.86
N SER A 52 -4.74 -5.51 6.01
CA SER A 52 -3.89 -4.68 6.88
C SER A 52 -3.89 -3.20 6.52
N ASN A 53 -4.00 -2.84 5.24
CA ASN A 53 -4.06 -1.44 4.82
C ASN A 53 -5.36 -0.77 5.29
N TYR A 54 -6.49 -1.47 5.12
CA TYR A 54 -7.81 -1.01 5.55
C TYR A 54 -7.92 -0.93 7.07
N ILE A 55 -7.47 -1.97 7.78
CA ILE A 55 -7.44 -1.98 9.25
C ILE A 55 -6.65 -0.78 9.76
N ALA A 56 -5.44 -0.55 9.22
CA ALA A 56 -4.60 0.54 9.69
C ALA A 56 -5.22 1.93 9.46
N TYR A 57 -5.89 2.12 8.32
CA TYR A 57 -6.62 3.37 8.05
C TYR A 57 -7.75 3.58 9.05
N ASP A 58 -8.59 2.57 9.26
CA ASP A 58 -9.72 2.64 10.18
C ASP A 58 -9.27 2.87 11.64
N GLU A 59 -8.19 2.23 12.09
CA GLU A 59 -7.61 2.50 13.41
C GLU A 59 -7.12 3.95 13.56
N LEU A 60 -6.35 4.46 12.59
CA LEU A 60 -5.80 5.83 12.66
C LEU A 60 -6.88 6.90 12.63
N LYS A 61 -7.98 6.64 11.91
CA LYS A 61 -9.09 7.59 11.76
C LYS A 61 -10.19 7.39 12.81
N GLY A 62 -10.08 6.36 13.66
CA GLY A 62 -11.17 5.99 14.59
C GLY A 62 -12.47 5.65 13.85
N SER A 63 -12.33 5.00 12.69
CA SER A 63 -13.35 4.79 11.65
C SER A 63 -13.71 3.31 11.50
N ARG A 64 -14.81 3.02 10.80
CA ARG A 64 -15.16 1.66 10.32
C ARG A 64 -15.52 1.66 8.83
N GLU A 65 -15.07 2.67 8.09
CA GLU A 65 -15.36 2.90 6.67
C GLU A 65 -15.04 1.66 5.82
N TYR A 66 -14.00 0.90 6.16
CA TYR A 66 -13.54 -0.29 5.42
C TYR A 66 -13.74 -1.59 6.18
N SER A 67 -14.63 -1.61 7.18
CA SER A 67 -14.88 -2.80 8.00
C SER A 67 -15.38 -4.02 7.21
N SER A 68 -15.95 -3.84 6.01
CA SER A 68 -16.29 -4.93 5.09
C SER A 68 -15.09 -5.60 4.41
N ASN A 69 -13.91 -4.98 4.45
CA ASN A 69 -12.71 -5.43 3.74
C ASN A 69 -11.81 -6.33 4.59
N TYR A 70 -12.16 -6.59 5.84
CA TYR A 70 -11.41 -7.43 6.76
C TYR A 70 -12.31 -8.10 7.80
N SER A 71 -11.89 -9.25 8.32
CA SER A 71 -12.58 -9.90 9.46
C SER A 71 -12.08 -9.39 10.81
N SER A 72 -12.86 -9.65 11.87
CA SER A 72 -12.45 -9.38 13.26
C SER A 72 -11.12 -10.06 13.62
N ASP A 73 -10.92 -11.29 13.14
CA ASP A 73 -9.71 -12.07 13.41
C ASP A 73 -8.50 -11.48 12.70
N GLN A 74 -8.66 -11.04 11.45
CA GLN A 74 -7.61 -10.33 10.72
C GLN A 74 -7.22 -9.03 11.40
N ARG A 75 -8.22 -8.26 11.87
CA ARG A 75 -7.98 -7.04 12.66
C ARG A 75 -7.19 -7.34 13.92
N LYS A 76 -7.66 -8.29 14.75
CA LYS A 76 -6.99 -8.66 16.00
C LYS A 76 -5.56 -9.15 15.74
N ALA A 77 -5.37 -10.05 14.78
CA ALA A 77 -4.06 -10.59 14.45
C ALA A 77 -3.09 -9.53 13.89
N PHE A 78 -3.59 -8.51 13.20
CA PHE A 78 -2.76 -7.40 12.73
C PHE A 78 -2.35 -6.47 13.86
N LEU A 79 -3.29 -6.02 14.69
CA LEU A 79 -3.01 -5.09 15.79
C LEU A 79 -2.12 -5.70 16.88
N ASN A 80 -2.27 -7.01 17.12
CA ASN A 80 -1.43 -7.73 18.08
C ASN A 80 0.06 -7.69 17.73
N ARG A 81 0.44 -7.44 16.45
CA ARG A 81 1.86 -7.32 16.05
C ARG A 81 2.56 -6.11 16.67
N PHE A 82 1.79 -5.12 17.11
CA PHE A 82 2.29 -3.87 17.68
C PHE A 82 1.79 -3.64 19.11
N ALA A 83 1.22 -4.68 19.74
CA ALA A 83 0.58 -4.54 21.07
C ALA A 83 1.59 -4.24 22.20
N GLU A 84 2.83 -4.71 22.05
CA GLU A 84 3.92 -4.49 23.01
C GLU A 84 4.78 -3.27 22.65
N GLU A 85 4.53 -2.65 21.50
CA GLU A 85 5.29 -1.49 21.04
C GLU A 85 4.80 -0.20 21.72
N PRO A 86 5.68 0.77 21.97
CA PRO A 86 5.30 2.11 22.38
C PRO A 86 4.27 2.71 21.41
N GLN A 87 3.30 3.46 21.96
CA GLN A 87 2.18 4.02 21.18
C GLN A 87 2.66 4.82 19.96
N GLU A 88 3.74 5.59 20.08
CA GLU A 88 4.31 6.36 18.98
C GLU A 88 4.77 5.46 17.82
N ILE A 89 5.41 4.32 18.13
CA ILE A 89 5.87 3.35 17.15
C ILE A 89 4.67 2.68 16.47
N SER A 90 3.67 2.28 17.25
CA SER A 90 2.44 1.69 16.73
C SER A 90 1.71 2.64 15.78
N ILE A 91 1.58 3.93 16.13
CA ILE A 91 0.97 4.94 15.26
C ILE A 91 1.76 5.10 13.96
N ARG A 92 3.09 5.18 14.02
CA ARG A 92 3.94 5.27 12.82
C ARG A 92 3.79 4.04 11.93
N ALA A 93 3.79 2.84 12.50
CA ALA A 93 3.59 1.60 11.77
C ALA A 93 2.22 1.58 11.07
N LEU A 94 1.15 1.93 11.80
CA LEU A 94 -0.19 2.03 11.20
C LEU A 94 -0.20 3.05 10.05
N ALA A 95 0.45 4.20 10.20
CA ALA A 95 0.52 5.22 9.14
C ALA A 95 1.15 4.66 7.86
N MET A 96 2.25 3.91 8.00
CA MET A 96 2.89 3.24 6.86
C MET A 96 1.97 2.23 6.16
N TYR A 97 1.18 1.45 6.92
CA TYR A 97 0.22 0.52 6.33
C TYR A 97 -1.00 1.21 5.71
N ALA A 98 -1.44 2.36 6.23
CA ALA A 98 -2.57 3.10 5.68
C ALA A 98 -2.23 3.90 4.42
N GLN A 99 -0.97 4.33 4.25
CA GLN A 99 -0.55 5.22 3.17
C GLN A 99 -0.91 4.73 1.76
N PRO A 100 -0.75 3.44 1.40
CA PRO A 100 -1.13 2.98 0.06
C PRO A 100 -2.62 3.18 -0.25
N LEU A 101 -3.50 2.97 0.74
CA LEU A 101 -4.95 3.22 0.58
C LEU A 101 -5.22 4.72 0.42
N ILE A 102 -4.57 5.56 1.23
CA ILE A 102 -4.70 7.02 1.14
C ILE A 102 -4.28 7.51 -0.26
N ASN A 103 -3.15 7.04 -0.76
CA ASN A 103 -2.64 7.41 -2.08
C ASN A 103 -3.58 6.95 -3.20
N GLN A 104 -4.12 5.72 -3.11
CA GLN A 104 -5.06 5.22 -4.11
C GLN A 104 -6.39 5.99 -4.10
N ARG A 105 -6.87 6.41 -2.92
CA ARG A 105 -8.07 7.27 -2.79
C ARG A 105 -7.85 8.67 -3.36
N ALA A 106 -6.69 9.28 -3.10
CA ALA A 106 -6.36 10.60 -3.65
C ALA A 106 -6.49 10.62 -5.18
N LEU A 107 -6.01 9.57 -5.86
CA LEU A 107 -6.15 9.44 -7.31
C LEU A 107 -7.59 9.38 -7.82
N VAL A 108 -8.52 8.81 -7.04
CA VAL A 108 -9.94 8.73 -7.41
C VAL A 108 -10.60 10.10 -7.28
N THR A 109 -10.17 10.88 -6.29
CA THR A 109 -10.74 12.19 -5.98
C THR A 109 -10.23 13.27 -6.93
N ASP A 110 -8.98 13.17 -7.40
CA ASP A 110 -8.36 14.09 -8.38
C ASP A 110 -8.82 13.84 -9.84
N GLY A 111 -9.59 12.78 -10.09
CA GLY A 111 -10.10 12.41 -11.41
C GLY A 111 -11.57 12.76 -11.65
N GLY A 112 -12.18 13.57 -10.77
CA GLY A 112 -13.58 14.05 -10.86
C GLY A 112 -13.69 15.47 -11.41
#